data_AF-I0TCZ9-F1
#
_entry.id   AF-I0TCZ9-F1
#
_cell.length_a   1.000
_cell.length_b   1.000
_cell.length_c   1.000
_cell.angle_alpha   90.00
_cell.angle_beta   90.00
_cell.angle_gamma   90.00
#
_symmetry.space_group_name_H-M   'P 1'
#
loop_
_entity.id
_entity.type
_entity.pdbx_description
1 polymer ?
#
loop_
_entity_poly.entity_id
_entity_poly.type
_entity_poly.pdbx_seq_one_letter_code
_entity_poly.pdbx_strand_id
1 'polypeptide(L)'
;MAQYDNLPVFKAIYDLLLEVYQRTRNVPRDLRYTLVQDLKNELLDLMVLVYQANGQREKEPLLRKSLEVFMYVRLRIRLLKDMHHLSIPQFAQLCLKTESISKQLTAWHKYSQKVANEEGKDTETKV
;
A
#
# COMPACT_ATOMS: atom_id res chain seq x y z
N MET A 1 -4.63 19.53 11.48
CA MET A 1 -3.86 18.28 11.31
C MET A 1 -4.79 17.27 10.64
N ALA A 2 -4.39 16.70 9.50
CA ALA A 2 -5.26 15.79 8.76
C ALA A 2 -5.46 14.49 9.55
N GLN A 3 -6.70 14.19 9.98
CA GLN A 3 -7.06 12.94 10.65
C GLN A 3 -6.90 11.77 9.66
N TYR A 4 -5.76 11.10 9.72
CA TYR A 4 -5.48 9.90 8.91
C TYR A 4 -6.11 8.64 9.51
N ASP A 5 -6.45 8.65 10.80
CA ASP A 5 -7.11 7.54 11.50
C ASP A 5 -8.45 7.14 10.87
N ASN A 6 -9.08 8.06 10.12
CA ASN A 6 -10.36 7.83 9.46
C ASN A 6 -10.22 7.32 8.00
N LEU A 7 -9.00 7.20 7.46
CA LEU A 7 -8.81 6.77 6.08
C LEU A 7 -8.93 5.23 5.99
N PRO A 8 -9.93 4.70 5.24
CA PRO A 8 -10.12 3.25 5.15
C PRO A 8 -8.90 2.52 4.59
N VAL A 9 -8.16 3.16 3.67
CA VAL A 9 -6.96 2.58 3.05
C VAL A 9 -5.79 2.51 4.04
N PHE A 10 -5.63 3.54 4.88
CA PHE A 10 -4.59 3.57 5.91
C PHE A 10 -4.82 2.45 6.93
N LYS A 11 -6.06 2.32 7.42
CA LYS A 11 -6.45 1.22 8.32
C LYS A 11 -6.23 -0.15 7.68
N ALA A 12 -6.61 -0.33 6.42
CA ALA A 12 -6.43 -1.60 5.72
C ALA A 12 -4.95 -2.00 5.60
N ILE A 13 -4.05 -1.04 5.34
CA ILE A 13 -2.60 -1.28 5.31
C ILE A 13 -2.09 -1.64 6.70
N TYR A 14 -2.52 -0.93 7.74
CA TYR A 14 -2.14 -1.23 9.13
C TYR A 14 -2.59 -2.62 9.58
N ASP A 15 -3.83 -3.00 9.27
CA ASP A 15 -4.37 -4.32 9.56
C ASP A 15 -3.56 -5.42 8.83
N LEU A 16 -3.13 -5.17 7.59
CA LEU A 16 -2.25 -6.07 6.85
C LEU A 16 -0.85 -6.17 7.50
N LEU A 17 -0.28 -5.05 7.94
CA LEU A 17 1.02 -5.02 8.62
C LEU A 17 0.99 -5.84 9.91
N LEU A 18 -0.04 -5.65 10.74
CA LEU A 18 -0.21 -6.42 11.98
C LEU A 18 -0.27 -7.92 11.71
N GLU A 19 -0.99 -8.31 10.67
CA GLU A 19 -1.14 -9.70 10.26
C GLU A 19 0.17 -10.29 9.72
N VAL A 20 0.97 -9.52 8.99
CA VAL A 20 2.33 -9.91 8.60
C VAL A 20 3.20 -10.15 9.84
N TYR A 21 3.15 -9.27 10.86
CA TYR A 21 3.87 -9.48 12.12
C TYR A 21 3.46 -10.77 12.85
N GLN A 22 2.18 -11.12 12.82
CA GLN A 22 1.67 -12.33 13.47
C GLN A 22 2.07 -13.61 12.70
N ARG A 23 1.98 -13.59 11.38
CA ARG A 23 2.20 -14.78 10.53
C ARG A 23 3.67 -15.10 10.30
N THR A 24 4.55 -14.10 10.39
CA THR A 24 5.98 -14.27 10.10
C THR A 24 6.85 -14.53 11.32
N ARG A 25 6.27 -14.78 12.51
CA ARG A 25 7.02 -15.00 13.76
C ARG A 25 8.00 -16.17 13.66
N ASN A 26 7.61 -17.24 12.98
CA ASN A 26 8.39 -18.47 12.90
C ASN A 26 9.25 -18.57 11.64
N VAL A 27 9.33 -17.50 10.83
CA VAL A 27 10.19 -17.48 9.63
C VAL A 27 11.67 -17.57 10.06
N PRO A 28 12.49 -18.40 9.39
CA PRO A 28 13.93 -18.51 9.64
C PRO A 28 14.68 -17.17 9.62
N ARG A 29 15.80 -17.09 10.35
CA ARG A 29 16.53 -15.84 10.61
C ARG A 29 16.99 -15.15 9.32
N ASP A 30 17.53 -15.92 8.38
CA ASP A 30 17.98 -15.49 7.06
C ASP A 30 16.85 -14.82 6.25
N LEU A 31 15.68 -15.44 6.19
CA LEU A 31 14.51 -14.89 5.48
C LEU A 31 13.84 -13.76 6.26
N ARG A 32 13.97 -13.74 7.59
CA ARG A 32 13.42 -12.68 8.42
C ARG A 32 14.08 -11.33 8.12
N TYR A 33 15.41 -11.31 7.96
CA TYR A 33 16.17 -10.08 7.73
C TYR A 33 16.22 -9.63 6.26
N THR A 34 15.80 -10.48 5.33
CA THR A 34 15.79 -10.17 3.90
C THR A 34 14.37 -9.96 3.39
N LEU A 35 13.48 -10.92 3.61
CA LEU A 35 12.14 -10.90 3.02
C LEU A 35 11.11 -10.24 3.93
N VAL A 36 11.07 -10.65 5.20
CA VAL A 36 10.04 -10.20 6.15
C VAL A 36 10.28 -8.76 6.59
N GLN A 37 11.54 -8.38 6.82
CA GLN A 37 11.92 -7.03 7.18
C GLN A 37 11.57 -6.04 6.07
N ASP A 38 11.95 -6.35 4.83
CA ASP A 38 11.61 -5.50 3.69
C ASP A 38 10.10 -5.38 3.50
N LEU A 39 9.35 -6.48 3.61
CA LEU A 39 7.88 -6.44 3.52
C LEU A 39 7.26 -5.51 4.57
N LYS A 40 7.79 -5.52 5.80
CA LYS A 40 7.31 -4.61 6.86
C LYS A 40 7.68 -3.16 6.57
N ASN A 41 8.88 -2.91 6.08
CA ASN A 41 9.32 -1.57 5.70
C ASN A 41 8.48 -1.02 4.55
N GLU A 42 8.22 -1.82 3.50
CA GLU A 42 7.36 -1.43 2.37
C GLU A 42 5.93 -1.10 2.80
N LEU A 43 5.38 -1.85 3.77
CA LEU A 43 4.06 -1.56 4.33
C LEU A 43 4.06 -0.27 5.16
N LEU A 44 5.11 0.00 5.94
CA LEU A 44 5.28 1.27 6.66
C LEU A 44 5.43 2.45 5.69
N ASP A 45 6.26 2.31 4.66
CA ASP A 45 6.46 3.31 3.62
C ASP A 45 5.14 3.61 2.90
N LEU A 46 4.34 2.57 2.62
CA LEU A 46 3.02 2.74 2.03
C LEU A 46 2.07 3.55 2.93
N MET A 47 2.11 3.32 4.25
CA MET A 47 1.33 4.13 5.20
C MET A 47 1.78 5.60 5.20
N VAL A 48 3.09 5.85 5.15
CA VAL A 48 3.66 7.20 5.09
C VAL A 48 3.26 7.90 3.79
N LEU A 49 3.34 7.22 2.65
CA LEU A 49 2.93 7.76 1.34
C LEU A 49 1.44 8.12 1.31
N VAL A 50 0.58 7.25 1.86
CA VAL A 50 -0.87 7.51 1.98
C VAL A 50 -1.14 8.72 2.88
N TYR A 51 -0.45 8.81 4.02
CA TYR A 51 -0.55 9.95 4.91
C TYR A 51 -0.14 11.27 4.22
N GLN A 52 1.00 11.26 3.53
CA GLN A 52 1.49 12.43 2.78
C GLN A 52 0.53 12.82 1.66
N ALA A 53 0.03 11.86 0.88
CA ALA A 53 -0.92 12.10 -0.19
C ALA A 53 -2.23 12.71 0.33
N ASN A 54 -2.65 12.36 1.55
CA ASN A 54 -3.83 12.97 2.16
C ASN A 54 -3.62 14.46 2.49
N GLY A 55 -2.41 14.85 2.88
CA GLY A 55 -2.07 16.22 3.29
C GLY A 55 -1.62 17.16 2.17
N GLN A 56 -1.32 16.64 0.98
CA GLN A 56 -0.81 17.45 -0.14
C GLN A 56 -1.90 17.82 -1.16
N ARG A 57 -1.68 18.94 -1.85
CA ARG A 57 -2.53 19.36 -2.99
C ARG A 57 -2.25 18.49 -4.21
N GLU A 58 -0.98 18.31 -4.55
CA GLU A 58 -0.55 17.44 -5.65
C GLU A 58 -0.35 16.01 -5.12
N LYS A 59 -1.34 15.15 -5.35
CA LYS A 59 -1.36 13.78 -4.79
C LYS A 59 -0.89 12.71 -5.77
N GLU A 60 -0.90 13.01 -7.08
CA GLU A 60 -0.67 12.04 -8.14
C GLU A 60 0.69 11.35 -8.01
N PRO A 61 1.81 12.07 -7.79
CA PRO A 61 3.13 11.44 -7.71
C PRO A 61 3.25 10.50 -6.51
N LEU A 62 2.69 10.90 -5.36
CA LEU A 62 2.69 10.10 -4.14
C LEU A 62 1.82 8.84 -4.28
N LEU A 63 0.67 8.95 -4.93
CA LEU A 63 -0.23 7.82 -5.17
C LEU A 63 0.32 6.86 -6.21
N ARG A 64 0.98 7.37 -7.26
CA ARG A 64 1.75 6.55 -8.20
C ARG A 64 2.84 5.79 -7.48
N LYS A 65 3.62 6.48 -6.63
CA LYS A 65 4.67 5.84 -5.83
C LYS A 65 4.11 4.77 -4.89
N SER A 66 2.95 5.02 -4.30
CA SER A 66 2.25 4.06 -3.44
C SER A 66 1.91 2.76 -4.20
N LEU A 67 1.46 2.85 -5.45
CA LEU A 67 1.16 1.68 -6.29
C LEU A 67 2.41 0.86 -6.64
N GLU A 68 3.55 1.53 -6.88
CA GLU A 68 4.84 0.87 -7.08
C GLU A 68 5.27 0.11 -5.82
N VAL A 69 5.28 0.76 -4.65
CA VAL A 69 5.61 0.14 -3.36
C VAL A 69 4.71 -1.06 -3.10
N PHE A 70 3.41 -0.92 -3.39
CA PHE A 70 2.43 -1.98 -3.20
C PHE A 70 2.65 -3.20 -4.11
N MET A 71 3.30 -3.04 -5.27
CA MET A 71 3.70 -4.17 -6.09
C MET A 71 4.72 -5.07 -5.37
N TYR A 72 5.70 -4.48 -4.69
CA TYR A 72 6.72 -5.23 -3.93
C TYR A 72 6.07 -6.00 -2.77
N VAL A 73 5.14 -5.39 -2.04
CA VAL A 73 4.35 -6.05 -0.99
C VAL A 73 3.68 -7.33 -1.50
N ARG A 74 2.99 -7.27 -2.65
CA ARG A 74 2.33 -8.44 -3.24
C ARG A 74 3.33 -9.52 -3.66
N LEU A 75 4.46 -9.13 -4.24
CA LEU A 75 5.51 -10.05 -4.66
C LEU A 75 6.09 -10.81 -3.47
N ARG A 76 6.37 -10.11 -2.36
CA ARG A 76 6.93 -10.71 -1.15
C ARG A 76 5.96 -11.64 -0.44
N ILE A 77 4.67 -11.28 -0.39
CA ILE A 77 3.62 -12.18 0.14
C ILE A 77 3.52 -13.46 -0.69
N ARG A 78 3.61 -13.37 -2.02
CA ARG A 78 3.66 -14.55 -2.90
C ARG A 78 4.90 -15.40 -2.64
N LEU A 79 6.07 -14.77 -2.52
CA LEU A 79 7.32 -15.48 -2.23
C LEU A 79 7.25 -16.21 -0.88
N LEU A 80 6.72 -15.59 0.17
CA LEU A 80 6.50 -16.26 1.46
C LEU A 80 5.61 -17.51 1.33
N LYS A 81 4.59 -17.49 0.47
CA LYS A 81 3.75 -18.66 0.20
C LYS A 81 4.50 -19.72 -0.61
N ASP A 82 5.23 -19.32 -1.65
CA ASP A 82 5.97 -20.27 -2.51
C ASP A 82 7.14 -20.93 -1.77
N MET A 83 7.68 -20.27 -0.75
CA MET A 83 8.66 -20.82 0.20
C MET A 83 8.03 -21.59 1.37
N HIS A 84 6.73 -21.87 1.31
CA HIS A 84 5.99 -22.63 2.33
C HIS A 84 5.94 -21.99 3.74
N HIS A 85 6.14 -20.67 3.86
CA HIS A 85 5.96 -19.92 5.12
C HIS A 85 4.53 -19.45 5.35
N LEU A 86 3.65 -19.59 4.36
CA LEU A 86 2.22 -19.33 4.47
C LEU A 86 1.46 -20.55 3.97
N SER A 87 0.48 -21.00 4.75
CA SER A 87 -0.47 -22.00 4.26
C SER A 87 -1.39 -21.42 3.18
N ILE A 88 -2.03 -22.28 2.38
CA ILE A 88 -2.95 -21.83 1.31
C ILE A 88 -4.08 -20.95 1.88
N PRO A 89 -4.78 -21.33 2.98
CA PRO A 89 -5.80 -20.46 3.57
C PRO A 89 -5.22 -19.12 4.04
N GLN A 90 -4.01 -19.15 4.60
CA GLN A 90 -3.36 -17.94 5.06
C GLN A 90 -3.02 -16.99 3.91
N PHE A 91 -2.48 -17.52 2.83
CA PHE A 91 -2.18 -16.77 1.63
C PHE A 91 -3.44 -16.19 0.98
N ALA A 92 -4.52 -16.97 0.89
CA ALA A 92 -5.80 -16.51 0.35
C ALA A 92 -6.36 -15.31 1.14
N GLN A 93 -6.28 -15.33 2.48
CA GLN A 93 -6.68 -14.20 3.31
C GLN A 93 -5.85 -12.94 3.06
N LEU A 94 -4.53 -13.09 2.93
CA LEU A 94 -3.65 -11.95 2.60
C LEU A 94 -3.96 -11.41 1.19
N CYS A 95 -4.23 -12.28 0.22
CA CYS A 95 -4.63 -11.88 -1.13
C CYS A 95 -5.89 -11.00 -1.11
N LEU A 96 -6.93 -11.39 -0.36
CA LEU A 96 -8.17 -10.59 -0.24
C LEU A 96 -7.91 -9.20 0.35
N LYS A 97 -7.04 -9.11 1.36
CA LYS A 97 -6.64 -7.82 1.96
C LYS A 97 -5.85 -6.97 0.99
N THR A 98 -4.88 -7.56 0.31
CA THR A 98 -4.10 -6.85 -0.72
C THR A 98 -5.00 -6.36 -1.86
N GLU A 99 -5.99 -7.14 -2.28
CA GLU A 99 -6.93 -6.72 -3.32
C GLU A 99 -7.78 -5.52 -2.88
N SER A 100 -8.25 -5.51 -1.63
CA SER A 100 -8.97 -4.37 -1.06
C SER A 100 -8.11 -3.10 -1.06
N ILE A 101 -6.84 -3.19 -0.63
CA ILE A 101 -5.90 -2.06 -0.63
C ILE A 101 -5.64 -1.58 -2.06
N SER A 102 -5.41 -2.50 -3.00
CA SER A 102 -5.18 -2.21 -4.43
C SER A 102 -6.30 -1.36 -5.03
N LYS A 103 -7.56 -1.76 -4.78
CA LYS A 103 -8.74 -1.04 -5.27
C LYS A 103 -8.82 0.38 -4.70
N GLN A 104 -8.54 0.53 -3.40
CA GLN A 104 -8.58 1.83 -2.74
C GLN A 104 -7.49 2.77 -3.25
N LEU A 105 -6.24 2.29 -3.36
CA LEU A 105 -5.12 3.09 -3.91
C LEU A 105 -5.37 3.49 -5.37
N THR A 106 -5.88 2.56 -6.19
CA THR A 106 -6.19 2.84 -7.59
C THR A 106 -7.31 3.86 -7.73
N ALA A 107 -8.35 3.78 -6.90
CA ALA A 107 -9.44 4.76 -6.89
C ALA A 107 -8.94 6.16 -6.53
N TRP A 108 -8.07 6.26 -5.51
CA TRP A 108 -7.43 7.52 -5.13
C TRP A 108 -6.57 8.09 -6.25
N HIS A 109 -5.72 7.26 -6.87
CA HIS A 109 -4.85 7.69 -7.96
C HIS A 109 -5.66 8.22 -9.16
N LYS A 110 -6.69 7.50 -9.59
CA LYS A 110 -7.60 7.94 -10.66
C LYS A 110 -8.31 9.25 -10.34
N TYR A 111 -8.79 9.40 -9.10
CA TYR A 111 -9.42 10.65 -8.67
C TYR A 111 -8.44 11.82 -8.69
N SER A 112 -7.21 11.61 -8.20
CA SER A 112 -6.15 12.63 -8.25
C SER A 112 -5.79 13.04 -9.67
N GLN A 113 -5.73 12.10 -10.62
CA GLN A 113 -5.46 12.42 -12.03
C GLN A 113 -6.57 13.27 -12.65
N LYS A 114 -7.84 12.95 -12.32
CA LYS A 114 -8.98 13.74 -12.79
C LYS A 114 -8.90 15.18 -12.30
N VAL A 115 -8.64 15.38 -11.01
CA VAL A 115 -8.52 16.72 -10.41
C VAL A 115 -7.37 17.51 -11.05
N ALA A 116 -6.20 16.90 -11.22
CA ALA A 116 -5.05 17.56 -11.86
C ALA A 116 -5.34 17.98 -13.31
N ASN A 117 -6.05 17.14 -14.08
CA ASN A 117 -6.44 17.45 -15.46
C ASN A 117 -7.50 18.57 -15.55
N GLU A 118 -8.37 18.69 -14.55
CA GLU A 118 -9.37 19.77 -14.46
C GLU A 118 -8.70 21.10 -14.09
N GLU A 119 -7.77 21.10 -13.13
CA GLU A 119 -6.99 22.31 -12.77
C GLU A 119 -6.14 22.84 -13.94
N GLY A 120 -5.57 21.95 -14.77
CA GLY A 120 -4.78 22.34 -15.95
C GLY A 120 -5.59 23.04 -17.04
N LYS A 121 -6.86 22.66 -17.24
CA LYS A 121 -7.75 23.27 -18.25
C LYS A 121 -8.22 24.67 -17.86
N ASP A 122 -8.42 24.92 -16.57
CA ASP A 122 -8.81 26.24 -16.06
C ASP A 122 -7.68 27.28 -16.21
N THR A 123 -6.42 26.83 -16.22
CA THR A 123 -5.27 27.70 -16.52
C THR A 123 -5.12 28.04 -18.00
N GLU A 124 -5.47 27.13 -18.92
CA GLU A 124 -5.41 27.38 -20.37
C GLU A 124 -6.55 28.28 -20.88
N THR A 125 -7.69 28.30 -20.18
CA THR A 125 -8.87 29.11 -20.58
C THR A 125 -8.75 30.58 -20.14
N LYS A 126 -7.74 30.93 -19.34
CA LYS A 126 -7.52 32.29 -18.81
C LYS A 126 -6.36 33.06 -19.50
N VAL A 127 -5.83 32.53 -20.61
CA VAL A 127 -4.80 33.16 -21.44
C VAL A 127 -5.41 33.51 -22.79
#